data_AF-A0A661FUZ7-F1
#
_entry.id   AF-A0A661FUZ7-F1
#
_cell.length_a   1.000
_cell.length_b   1.000
_cell.length_c   1.000
_cell.angle_alpha   90.00
_cell.angle_beta   90.00
_cell.angle_gamma   90.00
#
_symmetry.space_group_name_H-M   'P 1'
#
loop_
_entity.id
_entity.type
_entity.pdbx_description
1 polymer ?
#
loop_
_entity_poly.entity_id
_entity_poly.type
_entity_poly.pdbx_seq_one_letter_code
_entity_poly.pdbx_strand_id
1 'polypeptide(L)' 'MKRTQNFGGRPPLPKECVRSERVVTFLTREENEQLHKLAAAQGKSVSQTCHDLLVNEISLCLSGLDCA' A
#
# COMPACT_ATOMS: atom_id res chain seq x y z
N MET A 1 -34.29 16.53 14.54
CA MET A 1 -33.89 15.16 14.93
C MET A 1 -32.37 15.11 15.00
N LYS A 2 -31.78 15.13 16.21
CA LYS A 2 -30.33 15.00 16.41
C LYS A 2 -30.02 13.52 16.62
N ARG A 3 -29.27 12.89 15.70
CA ARG A 3 -28.84 11.49 15.87
C ARG A 3 -27.76 11.43 16.95
N THR A 4 -28.04 10.69 18.01
CA THR A 4 -27.12 10.35 19.09
C THR A 4 -25.89 9.62 18.53
N GLN A 5 -24.71 10.20 18.74
CA GLN A 5 -23.42 9.56 18.48
C GLN A 5 -23.12 8.56 19.60
N ASN A 6 -23.13 7.27 19.27
CA ASN A 6 -22.67 6.21 20.16
C ASN A 6 -21.13 6.19 20.16
N PHE A 7 -20.48 6.87 21.11
CA PHE A 7 -19.05 6.74 21.35
C PHE A 7 -18.79 5.66 22.42
N GLY A 8 -18.55 4.43 21.97
CA GLY A 8 -18.17 3.30 22.84
C GLY A 8 -17.13 2.37 22.21
N GLY A 9 -16.46 2.80 21.13
CA GLY A 9 -15.46 2.01 20.41
C GLY A 9 -14.16 2.78 20.22
N ARG A 10 -13.08 2.06 19.85
CA ARG A 10 -11.79 2.69 19.49
C ARG A 10 -12.02 3.80 18.47
N PRO A 11 -11.44 5.00 18.68
CA PRO A 11 -11.51 6.07 17.71
C PRO A 11 -11.06 5.60 16.33
N PRO A 12 -11.68 6.08 15.24
CA PRO A 12 -11.20 5.78 13.89
C PRO A 12 -9.76 6.28 13.76
N LEU A 13 -8.91 5.45 13.15
CA LEU A 13 -7.53 5.84 12.87
C LEU A 13 -7.50 7.05 11.90
N PRO A 14 -6.55 7.99 12.08
CA PRO A 14 -6.34 9.06 11.12
C PRO A 14 -6.14 8.48 9.72
N LYS A 15 -6.79 9.07 8.72
CA LYS A 15 -6.74 8.58 7.34
C LYS A 15 -5.31 8.55 6.79
N GLU A 16 -4.47 9.47 7.23
CA GLU A 16 -3.04 9.57 6.88
C GLU A 16 -2.23 8.35 7.34
N CYS A 17 -2.68 7.65 8.39
CA CYS A 17 -1.99 6.50 8.96
C CYS A 17 -2.53 5.16 8.46
N VAL A 18 -3.49 5.18 7.52
CA VAL A 18 -4.18 3.98 7.03
C VAL A 18 -4.17 3.98 5.52
N ARG A 19 -4.00 2.81 4.90
CA ARG A 19 -4.30 2.64 3.47
C ARG A 19 -5.81 2.75 3.25
N SER A 20 -6.32 3.98 3.17
CA SER A 20 -7.73 4.26 2.94
C SER A 20 -8.17 4.00 1.50
N GLU A 21 -7.22 3.97 0.57
CA GLU A 21 -7.46 3.80 -0.86
C GLU A 21 -6.98 2.42 -1.34
N ARG A 22 -7.72 1.85 -2.29
CA ARG A 22 -7.36 0.58 -2.94
C ARG A 22 -6.70 0.87 -4.27
N VAL A 23 -5.44 0.45 -4.40
CA VAL A 23 -4.72 0.46 -5.67
C VAL A 23 -4.96 -0.86 -6.38
N VAL A 24 -5.32 -0.80 -7.66
CA VAL A 24 -5.51 -1.97 -8.53
C VAL A 24 -4.52 -1.84 -9.68
N THR A 25 -3.77 -2.90 -9.93
CA THR A 25 -2.79 -2.99 -11.02
C THR A 25 -3.11 -4.19 -11.90
N PHE A 26 -2.94 -4.03 -13.20
CA PHE A 26 -3.03 -5.13 -14.15
C PHE A 26 -1.63 -5.68 -14.38
N LEU A 27 -1.51 -7.00 -14.27
CA LEU A 27 -0.26 -7.72 -14.48
C LEU A 27 -0.50 -8.80 -15.51
N THR A 28 0.53 -9.10 -16.30
CA THR A 28 0.58 -10.35 -17.05
C THR A 28 0.62 -11.54 -16.10
N ARG A 29 0.38 -12.74 -16.63
CA ARG A 29 0.44 -13.96 -15.83
C ARG A 29 1.85 -14.15 -15.26
N GLU A 30 2.86 -13.96 -16.10
CA GLU A 30 4.26 -14.12 -15.77
C GLU A 30 4.69 -13.14 -14.67
N GLU A 31 4.29 -11.86 -14.77
CA GLU A 31 4.53 -10.84 -13.75
C GLU A 31 3.88 -11.21 -12.41
N ASN A 32 2.63 -11.69 -12.45
CA ASN A 32 1.94 -12.12 -11.23
C ASN A 32 2.64 -13.31 -10.57
N GLU A 33 3.10 -14.28 -11.34
CA GLU A 33 3.86 -15.43 -10.82
C GLU A 33 5.19 -14.99 -10.17
N GLN A 34 5.91 -14.03 -10.78
CA GLN A 34 7.14 -13.48 -10.19
C GLN A 34 6.87 -12.71 -8.90
N LEU A 35 5.80 -11.92 -8.87
CA LEU A 35 5.39 -11.18 -7.68
C LEU A 35 5.02 -12.11 -6.52
N HIS A 36 4.33 -13.20 -6.79
CA HIS A 36 4.03 -14.23 -5.79
C HIS A 36 5.29 -14.90 -5.24
N LYS A 37 6.27 -15.21 -6.10
CA LYS A 37 7.57 -15.75 -5.67
C LYS A 37 8.32 -14.76 -4.79
N LEU A 38 8.35 -13.48 -5.17
CA LEU A 38 8.99 -12.41 -4.40
C LEU A 38 8.35 -12.26 -3.02
N ALA A 39 7.01 -12.23 -2.96
CA ALA A 39 6.27 -12.14 -1.71
C ALA A 39 6.54 -13.34 -0.79
N ALA A 40 6.56 -14.56 -1.36
CA ALA A 40 6.89 -15.78 -0.62
C ALA A 40 8.33 -15.77 -0.08
N ALA A 41 9.30 -15.33 -0.89
CA ALA A 41 10.69 -15.21 -0.47
C ALA A 41 10.89 -14.22 0.68
N GLN A 42 10.09 -13.15 0.73
CA GLN A 42 10.13 -12.16 1.80
C GLN A 42 9.24 -12.51 3.02
N GLY A 43 8.46 -13.59 2.96
CA GLY A 43 7.48 -13.92 4.00
C GLY A 43 6.36 -12.87 4.15
N LYS A 44 6.06 -12.12 3.08
CA LYS A 44 5.08 -11.03 3.07
C LYS A 44 3.88 -11.38 2.20
N SER A 45 2.79 -10.64 2.37
CA SER A 45 1.68 -10.70 1.43
C SER A 45 2.05 -10.02 0.11
N VAL A 46 1.38 -10.41 -0.97
CA VAL A 46 1.49 -9.75 -2.28
C VAL A 46 1.18 -8.26 -2.18
N SER A 47 0.11 -7.89 -1.45
CA SER A 47 -0.29 -6.49 -1.28
C SER A 47 0.74 -5.67 -0.50
N GLN A 48 1.40 -6.25 0.50
CA GLN A 48 2.48 -5.59 1.21
C GLN A 48 3.71 -5.43 0.33
N THR A 49 4.07 -6.47 -0.42
CA THR A 49 5.21 -6.46 -1.34
C THR A 49 5.02 -5.40 -2.43
N CYS A 50 3.83 -5.32 -3.06
CA CYS A 50 3.51 -4.26 -4.02
C CYS A 50 3.62 -2.87 -3.41
N HIS A 51 3.11 -2.69 -2.19
CA HIS A 51 3.19 -1.39 -1.54
C HIS A 51 4.64 -0.99 -1.23
N ASP A 52 5.44 -1.93 -0.74
CA ASP A 52 6.86 -1.68 -0.48
C ASP A 52 7.58 -1.29 -1.77
N LEU A 53 7.31 -1.99 -2.89
CA LEU A 53 7.85 -1.62 -4.20
C LEU A 53 7.43 -0.21 -4.62
N LEU A 54 6.14 0.12 -4.51
CA LEU A 54 5.65 1.45 -4.87
C LEU A 54 6.28 2.55 -4.00
N VAL A 55 6.34 2.38 -2.68
CA VAL A 55 6.85 3.41 -1.77
C VAL A 55 8.36 3.56 -1.87
N ASN A 56 9.10 2.46 -1.96
CA ASN A 56 10.56 2.48 -1.97
C ASN A 56 11.11 2.95 -3.33
N GLU A 57 10.53 2.50 -4.44
CA GLU A 57 11.00 2.91 -5.78
C GLU A 57 10.58 4.35 -6.12
N ILE A 58 9.40 4.80 -5.67
CA ILE A 58 9.01 6.21 -5.81
C ILE A 58 9.92 7.12 -4.97
N SER A 59 10.32 6.69 -3.77
CA SER A 59 11.28 7.45 -2.96
C SER A 59 12.65 7.59 -3.64
N LEU A 60 13.12 6.54 -4.32
CA LEU A 60 14.38 6.57 -5.06
C LEU A 60 14.32 7.49 -6.29
N CYS A 61 13.20 7.49 -7.03
CA CYS A 61 13.02 8.37 -8.19
C CYS A 61 12.84 9.85 -7.80
N LEU A 62 12.24 10.16 -6.65
CA LEU A 62 12.11 11.54 -6.17
C LEU A 62 13.44 12.14 -5.69
N SER A 63 14.37 11.31 -5.21
CA SER A 63 15.74 11.75 -4.90
C SER A 63 16.64 11.97 -6.12
N GLY A 64 16.17 11.59 -7.32
CA GLY A 64 16.89 11.77 -8.59
C GLY A 64 16.47 12.99 -9.41
N LEU A 65 15.46 13.75 -8.97
CA LEU A 65 15.01 14.98 -9.63
C LEU A 65 15.84 16.22 -9.29
N ASP A 66 16.89 16.07 -8.46
CA ASP A 66 17.94 17.08 -8.23
C ASP A 66 19.20 16.86 -9.09
N CYS A 67 19.10 16.04 -10.14
CA CYS A 67 20.18 15.86 -11.14
C CYS A 67 19.73 16.36 -12.52
N ALA A 68 19.53 17.67 -12.65
CA ALA A 68 19.56 18.40 -13.92
C ALA A 68 20.06 19.84 -13.67
#